data_AF-A0A432RUX4-F1
#
_entry.id   AF-A0A432RUX4-F1
#
_cell.length_a   1.000
_cell.length_b   1.000
_cell.length_c   1.000
_cell.angle_alpha   90.00
_cell.angle_beta   90.00
_cell.angle_gamma   90.00
#
_symmetry.space_group_name_H-M   'P 1'
#
loop_
_entity.id
_entity.type
_entity.pdbx_description
1 polymer ?
#
loop_
_entity_poly.entity_id
_entity_poly.type
_entity_poly.pdbx_seq_one_letter_code
_entity_poly.pdbx_strand_id
1 'polypeptide(L)'
;KYSVLKVLKTRGCDEVSYENSKKHKVWLTERGTSFGYGNLVVDMRSFPIMRQFAPVIFDATHSVQMPGGANGKSSGKREFVSPLAKAAAAIGVDGFFFETHYNPDIALSDGANMLSLDDLKKLLNDIDKIREVI
;
A
#
# COMPACT_ATOMS: atom_id res chain seq x y z
N LYS A 1 -15.63 3.63 4.60
CA LYS A 1 -17.02 3.62 4.05
C LYS A 1 -17.39 4.88 3.25
N TYR A 2 -17.44 6.09 3.83
CA TYR A 2 -17.97 7.28 3.13
C TYR A 2 -17.21 7.68 1.86
N SER A 3 -15.89 7.60 1.86
CA SER A 3 -15.07 7.92 0.67
C SER A 3 -15.40 6.99 -0.50
N VAL A 4 -15.59 5.69 -0.22
CA VAL A 4 -16.01 4.70 -1.22
C VAL A 4 -17.39 5.03 -1.78
N LEU A 5 -18.35 5.36 -0.91
CA LEU A 5 -19.71 5.74 -1.34
C LEU A 5 -19.69 6.93 -2.31
N LYS A 6 -18.88 7.95 -2.05
CA LYS A 6 -18.76 9.12 -2.94
C LYS A 6 -18.34 8.70 -4.35
N VAL A 7 -17.37 7.79 -4.47
CA VAL A 7 -16.89 7.29 -5.76
C VAL A 7 -17.92 6.35 -6.42
N LEU A 8 -18.60 5.52 -5.63
CA LEU A 8 -19.65 4.64 -6.16
C LEU A 8 -20.83 5.41 -6.74
N LYS A 9 -21.22 6.52 -6.11
CA LYS A 9 -22.30 7.38 -6.60
C LYS A 9 -21.99 7.98 -7.97
N THR A 10 -20.74 8.36 -8.24
CA THR A 10 -20.35 8.82 -9.59
C THR A 10 -20.37 7.71 -10.63
N ARG A 11 -20.56 6.46 -10.21
CA ARG A 11 -20.64 5.25 -11.04
C ARG A 11 -22.03 4.58 -10.99
N GLY A 12 -23.05 5.29 -10.50
CA GLY A 12 -24.44 4.81 -10.47
C GLY A 12 -24.74 3.77 -9.40
N CYS A 13 -23.98 3.74 -8.31
CA CYS A 13 -24.17 2.80 -7.21
C CYS A 13 -24.28 3.52 -5.86
N ASP A 14 -25.36 3.28 -5.12
CA ASP A 14 -25.64 3.92 -3.83
C ASP A 14 -25.32 3.04 -2.60
N GLU A 15 -24.88 1.80 -2.83
CA GLU A 15 -24.63 0.83 -1.76
C GLU A 15 -23.15 0.46 -1.67
N VAL A 16 -22.56 0.65 -0.49
CA VAL A 16 -21.17 0.26 -0.23
C VAL A 16 -21.10 -1.20 0.22
N SER A 17 -20.45 -2.01 -0.60
CA SER A 17 -20.03 -3.38 -0.26
C SER A 17 -18.76 -3.73 -1.04
N TYR A 18 -18.02 -4.74 -0.58
CA TYR A 18 -16.87 -5.27 -1.32
C TYR A 18 -17.24 -5.59 -2.77
N GLU A 19 -18.35 -6.31 -2.99
CA GLU A 19 -18.79 -6.74 -4.32
C GLU A 19 -19.18 -5.57 -5.21
N ASN A 20 -19.93 -4.59 -4.68
CA ASN A 20 -20.30 -3.40 -5.45
C ASN A 20 -19.07 -2.57 -5.81
N SER A 21 -18.13 -2.39 -4.88
CA SER A 21 -16.87 -1.70 -5.15
C SER A 21 -16.04 -2.42 -6.21
N LYS A 22 -15.92 -3.75 -6.13
CA LYS A 22 -15.22 -4.56 -7.13
C LYS A 22 -15.87 -4.46 -8.51
N LYS A 23 -17.20 -4.64 -8.59
CA LYS A 23 -17.99 -4.51 -9.82
C LYS A 23 -17.79 -3.14 -10.49
N HIS A 24 -17.81 -2.08 -9.68
CA HIS A 24 -17.65 -0.72 -10.17
C HIS A 24 -16.19 -0.27 -10.22
N LYS A 25 -15.19 -1.15 -10.04
CA LYS A 25 -13.75 -0.83 -10.15
C LYS A 25 -13.27 0.24 -9.16
N VAL A 26 -13.68 0.14 -7.90
CA VAL A 26 -13.26 1.03 -6.81
C VAL A 26 -12.40 0.24 -5.83
N TRP A 27 -11.20 0.76 -5.54
CA TRP A 27 -10.25 0.15 -4.60
C TRP A 27 -9.92 1.13 -3.47
N LEU A 28 -9.52 0.59 -2.33
CA LEU A 28 -8.93 1.34 -1.23
C LEU A 28 -7.45 0.98 -1.10
N THR A 29 -6.59 1.98 -0.92
CA THR A 29 -5.15 1.76 -0.75
C THR A 29 -4.73 2.19 0.65
N GLU A 30 -4.17 1.26 1.43
CA GLU A 30 -3.45 1.57 2.67
C GLU A 30 -2.05 2.06 2.31
N ARG A 31 -1.64 3.22 2.86
CA ARG A 31 -0.33 3.83 2.58
C ARG A 31 0.31 4.45 3.83
N GLY A 32 -0.08 3.99 5.01
CA GLY A 32 0.37 4.48 6.31
C GLY A 32 -0.52 5.58 6.87
N THR A 33 -0.61 5.62 8.20
CA THR A 33 -1.28 6.66 8.98
C THR A 33 -0.24 7.46 9.76
N SER A 34 -0.42 8.77 9.87
CA SER A 34 0.48 9.64 10.64
C SER A 34 0.66 9.15 12.08
N PHE A 35 1.91 9.01 12.50
CA PHE A 35 2.27 8.54 13.84
C PHE A 35 3.28 9.49 14.48
N GLY A 36 2.74 10.58 15.06
CA GLY A 36 3.55 11.73 15.44
C GLY A 36 4.04 12.52 14.24
N TYR A 37 5.12 13.30 14.42
CA TYR A 37 5.67 14.15 13.38
C TYR A 37 6.67 13.39 12.50
N GLY A 38 6.53 13.53 11.19
CA GLY A 38 7.48 13.00 10.20
C GLY A 38 7.59 11.48 10.14
N ASN A 39 6.58 10.76 10.63
CA ASN A 39 6.57 9.31 10.65
C ASN A 39 5.18 8.73 10.34
N LEU A 40 5.17 7.51 9.81
CA LEU A 40 3.96 6.74 9.48
C LEU A 40 3.96 5.41 10.22
N VAL A 41 2.77 4.90 10.50
CA VAL A 41 2.54 3.54 10.98
C VAL A 41 1.49 2.85 10.10
N VAL A 42 1.70 1.57 9.82
CA VAL A 42 0.70 0.72 9.18
C VAL A 42 0.00 -0.08 10.26
N ASP A 43 -1.27 0.24 10.50
CA ASP A 43 -2.13 -0.57 11.34
C ASP A 43 -2.66 -1.74 10.51
N MET A 44 -2.06 -2.92 10.71
CA MET A 44 -2.41 -4.17 10.03
C MET A 44 -3.90 -4.55 10.15
N ARG A 45 -4.63 -4.03 11.16
CA ARG A 45 -6.07 -4.23 11.30
C ARG A 45 -6.88 -3.49 10.24
N SER A 46 -6.30 -2.48 9.59
CA SER A 46 -6.98 -1.67 8.58
C SER A 46 -7.37 -2.50 7.36
N PHE A 47 -6.60 -3.54 7.01
CA PHE A 47 -6.89 -4.39 5.86
C PHE A 47 -8.26 -5.09 5.95
N PRO A 48 -8.56 -5.93 6.97
CA PRO A 48 -9.88 -6.56 7.06
C PRO A 48 -11.01 -5.54 7.27
N ILE A 49 -10.76 -4.43 7.97
CA ILE A 49 -11.76 -3.37 8.18
C ILE A 49 -12.13 -2.71 6.84
N MET A 50 -11.15 -2.35 6.02
CA MET A 50 -11.39 -1.73 4.71
C MET A 50 -12.00 -2.71 3.71
N ARG A 51 -11.63 -4.00 3.77
CA ARG A 51 -12.19 -5.05 2.89
C ARG A 51 -13.70 -5.23 3.06
N GLN A 52 -14.30 -4.80 4.17
CA GLN A 52 -15.76 -4.74 4.31
C GLN A 52 -16.43 -3.81 3.28
N PHE A 53 -15.68 -2.86 2.72
CA PHE A 53 -16.21 -1.80 1.85
C PHE A 53 -15.71 -1.87 0.40
N ALA A 54 -14.50 -2.35 0.14
CA ALA A 54 -13.91 -2.42 -1.19
C ALA A 54 -12.70 -3.36 -1.24
N PRO A 55 -12.26 -3.83 -2.42
CA PRO A 55 -10.94 -4.45 -2.58
C PRO A 55 -9.82 -3.54 -2.08
N VAL A 56 -8.86 -4.13 -1.36
CA VAL A 56 -7.79 -3.40 -0.67
C VAL A 56 -6.43 -3.67 -1.29
N ILE A 57 -5.72 -2.58 -1.59
CA ILE A 57 -4.34 -2.57 -2.06
C ILE A 57 -3.44 -2.08 -0.92
N PHE A 58 -2.26 -2.67 -0.77
CA PHE A 58 -1.23 -2.14 0.13
C PHE A 58 -0.13 -1.44 -0.65
N ASP A 59 0.09 -0.15 -0.39
CA ASP A 59 1.23 0.62 -0.91
C ASP A 59 2.43 0.48 0.02
N ALA A 60 3.26 -0.51 -0.30
CA ALA A 60 4.37 -0.88 0.58
C ALA A 60 5.51 0.16 0.57
N THR A 61 5.68 0.88 -0.53
CA THR A 61 6.75 1.88 -0.67
C THR A 61 6.42 3.16 0.07
N HIS A 62 5.22 3.69 -0.09
CA HIS A 62 4.86 4.93 0.57
C HIS A 62 4.55 4.78 2.05
N SER A 63 4.18 3.57 2.49
CA SER A 63 3.98 3.26 3.91
C SER A 63 5.25 3.37 4.77
N VAL A 64 6.44 3.35 4.15
CA VAL A 64 7.73 3.50 4.86
C VAL A 64 8.36 4.89 4.67
N GLN A 65 7.61 5.81 4.06
CA GLN A 65 8.02 7.18 3.88
C GLN A 65 8.13 7.88 5.24
N MET A 66 9.11 8.77 5.35
CA MET A 66 9.26 9.70 6.48
C MET A 66 8.96 11.12 5.99
N PRO A 67 7.70 11.61 6.16
CA PRO A 67 7.29 12.91 5.64
C PRO A 67 8.14 14.05 6.20
N GLY A 68 8.74 14.86 5.31
CA GLY A 68 9.57 16.00 5.72
C GLY A 68 10.90 15.64 6.41
N GLY A 69 11.31 14.36 6.38
CA GLY A 69 12.50 13.87 7.09
C GLY A 69 13.86 14.28 6.52
N ALA A 70 13.93 14.99 5.39
CA ALA A 70 15.19 15.42 4.76
C ALA A 70 15.14 16.88 4.27
N ASN A 71 15.29 17.85 5.18
CA ASN A 71 15.46 19.28 4.86
C ASN A 71 14.44 19.81 3.84
N GLY A 72 13.15 19.48 4.03
CA GLY A 72 12.06 19.88 3.13
C GLY A 72 11.68 18.86 2.05
N LYS A 73 12.38 17.73 1.95
CA LYS A 73 11.99 16.56 1.13
C LYS A 73 11.56 15.40 2.02
N SER A 74 10.68 14.54 1.49
CA SER A 74 10.37 13.26 2.12
C SER A 74 11.55 12.31 2.00
N SER A 75 11.91 11.66 3.11
CA SER A 75 12.85 10.54 3.11
C SER A 75 12.08 9.21 3.27
N GLY A 76 12.78 8.13 3.54
CA GLY A 76 12.23 6.79 3.47
C GLY A 76 13.11 5.74 4.09
N LYS A 77 12.50 4.61 4.44
CA LYS A 77 13.20 3.44 4.98
C LYS A 77 12.89 2.20 4.17
N ARG A 78 13.46 2.12 2.96
CA ARG A 78 13.22 1.03 1.99
C ARG A 78 13.42 -0.37 2.57
N GLU A 79 14.27 -0.51 3.59
CA GLU A 79 14.50 -1.78 4.30
C GLU A 79 13.22 -2.36 4.93
N PHE A 80 12.20 -1.53 5.19
CA PHE A 80 10.92 -1.97 5.74
C PHE A 80 9.86 -2.31 4.69
N VAL A 81 10.11 -2.06 3.39
CA VAL A 81 9.15 -2.39 2.32
C VAL A 81 8.89 -3.90 2.27
N SER A 82 9.96 -4.70 2.25
CA SER A 82 9.87 -6.17 2.20
C SER A 82 9.12 -6.77 3.40
N PRO A 83 9.50 -6.51 4.67
CA PRO A 83 8.79 -7.10 5.81
C PRO A 83 7.33 -6.64 5.92
N LEU A 84 7.01 -5.37 5.64
CA LEU A 84 5.62 -4.91 5.70
C LEU A 84 4.76 -5.49 4.58
N ALA A 85 5.29 -5.63 3.37
CA ALA A 85 4.56 -6.28 2.27
C ALA A 85 4.31 -7.77 2.56
N LYS A 86 5.27 -8.47 3.15
CA LYS A 86 5.10 -9.87 3.62
C LYS A 86 4.03 -9.97 4.71
N ALA A 87 3.99 -9.02 5.65
CA ALA A 87 2.94 -8.97 6.67
C ALA A 87 1.55 -8.73 6.06
N ALA A 88 1.43 -7.81 5.11
CA ALA A 88 0.17 -7.58 4.38
C ALA A 88 -0.25 -8.80 3.55
N ALA A 89 0.70 -9.52 2.95
CA ALA A 89 0.43 -10.80 2.26
C ALA A 89 -0.15 -11.83 3.23
N ALA A 90 0.42 -11.94 4.43
CA ALA A 90 -0.03 -12.87 5.45
C ALA A 90 -1.43 -12.56 6.00
N ILE A 91 -1.80 -11.29 6.08
CA ILE A 91 -3.14 -10.86 6.54
C ILE A 91 -4.21 -11.07 5.45
N GLY A 92 -3.80 -11.01 4.18
CA GLY A 92 -4.67 -11.15 3.03
C GLY A 92 -5.21 -9.80 2.52
N VAL A 93 -4.49 -9.23 1.56
CA VAL A 93 -4.90 -8.07 0.75
C VAL A 93 -5.27 -8.49 -0.68
N ASP A 94 -6.03 -7.68 -1.40
CA ASP A 94 -6.43 -7.97 -2.79
C ASP A 94 -5.33 -7.61 -3.80
N GLY A 95 -4.33 -6.81 -3.40
CA GLY A 95 -3.17 -6.51 -4.22
C GLY A 95 -2.14 -5.62 -3.53
N PHE A 96 -1.07 -5.31 -4.26
CA PHE A 96 0.06 -4.51 -3.80
C PHE A 96 0.37 -3.39 -4.78
N PHE A 97 0.89 -2.30 -4.25
CA PHE A 97 1.47 -1.20 -5.00
C PHE A 97 2.92 -1.03 -4.56
N PHE A 98 3.81 -0.87 -5.54
CA PHE A 98 5.23 -0.64 -5.36
C PHE A 98 5.72 0.39 -6.36
N GLU A 99 6.49 1.37 -5.91
CA GLU A 99 7.38 2.14 -6.79
C GLU A 99 8.75 1.48 -6.89
N THR A 100 9.34 1.54 -8.08
CA THR A 100 10.65 0.96 -8.35
C THR A 100 11.46 1.87 -9.27
N HIS A 101 12.77 1.73 -9.22
CA HIS A 101 13.68 2.41 -10.12
C HIS A 101 14.87 1.49 -10.39
N TYR A 102 15.48 1.58 -11.58
CA TYR A 102 16.67 0.79 -11.90
C TYR A 102 17.85 1.14 -10.99
N ASN A 103 17.90 2.38 -10.50
CA ASN A 103 18.81 2.84 -9.46
C ASN A 103 18.08 3.83 -8.52
N PRO A 104 17.45 3.37 -7.43
CA PRO A 104 16.67 4.22 -6.52
C PRO A 104 17.41 5.45 -5.98
N ASP A 105 18.74 5.42 -5.92
CA ASP A 105 19.55 6.48 -5.33
C ASP A 105 19.68 7.71 -6.24
N ILE A 106 19.36 7.58 -7.53
CA ILE A 106 19.30 8.68 -8.50
C ILE A 106 17.87 9.05 -8.90
N ALA A 107 16.86 8.48 -8.25
CA ALA A 107 15.47 8.80 -8.54
C ALA A 107 15.15 10.27 -8.19
N LEU A 108 14.38 10.93 -9.05
CA LEU A 108 14.06 12.36 -8.89
C LEU A 108 13.03 12.63 -7.78
N SER A 109 12.25 11.62 -7.41
CA SER A 109 11.31 11.64 -6.28
C SER A 109 11.31 10.27 -5.60
N ASP A 110 11.05 10.26 -4.29
CA ASP A 110 10.76 9.07 -3.47
C ASP A 110 11.79 7.91 -3.53
N GLY A 111 12.98 8.16 -4.06
CA GLY A 111 14.05 7.15 -4.17
C GLY A 111 14.37 6.44 -2.85
N ALA A 112 14.29 7.14 -1.73
CA ALA A 112 14.51 6.56 -0.40
C ALA A 112 13.51 5.44 -0.01
N ASN A 113 12.35 5.38 -0.67
CA ASN A 113 11.30 4.37 -0.46
C ASN A 113 11.32 3.27 -1.52
N MET A 114 11.88 3.52 -2.70
CA MET A 114 11.80 2.62 -3.84
C MET A 114 12.69 1.39 -3.67
N LEU A 115 12.22 0.27 -4.21
CA LEU A 115 13.01 -0.93 -4.39
C LEU A 115 13.73 -0.90 -5.74
N SER A 116 14.91 -1.53 -5.82
CA SER A 116 15.48 -1.93 -7.11
C SER A 116 14.57 -2.95 -7.81
N LEU A 117 14.71 -3.09 -9.13
CA LEU A 117 13.94 -4.08 -9.90
C LEU A 117 14.23 -5.52 -9.44
N ASP A 118 15.48 -5.81 -9.08
CA ASP A 118 15.89 -7.14 -8.59
C ASP A 118 15.31 -7.45 -7.21
N ASP A 119 15.28 -6.46 -6.31
CA ASP A 119 14.69 -6.64 -4.98
C ASP A 119 13.17 -6.77 -5.06
N LEU A 120 12.52 -6.02 -5.95
CA LEU A 120 11.10 -6.18 -6.23
C LEU A 120 10.81 -7.60 -6.71
N LYS A 121 11.58 -8.13 -7.67
CA LYS A 121 11.40 -9.50 -8.17
C LYS A 121 11.53 -10.55 -7.07
N LYS A 122 12.51 -10.41 -6.18
CA LYS A 122 12.66 -11.31 -5.01
C LYS A 122 11.46 -11.20 -4.07
N LEU A 123 11.02 -9.98 -3.78
CA LEU A 123 9.88 -9.74 -2.90
C LEU A 123 8.57 -10.33 -3.46
N LEU A 124 8.32 -10.19 -4.76
CA LEU A 124 7.13 -10.77 -5.40
C LEU A 124 7.11 -12.30 -5.23
N ASN A 125 8.25 -12.97 -5.47
CA ASN A 125 8.35 -14.42 -5.24
C ASN A 125 8.06 -14.80 -3.78
N ASP A 126 8.53 -14.01 -2.82
CA ASP A 126 8.27 -14.27 -1.40
C ASP A 126 6.78 -14.03 -1.05
N ILE A 127 6.17 -12.99 -1.61
CA ILE A 127 4.74 -12.71 -1.44
C ILE A 127 3.90 -13.85 -1.99
N ASP A 128 4.20 -14.33 -3.20
CA ASP A 128 3.48 -15.44 -3.83
C ASP A 128 3.56 -16.70 -2.95
N LYS A 129 4.75 -17.05 -2.47
CA LYS A 129 4.94 -18.18 -1.53
C LYS A 129 4.14 -18.02 -0.23
N ILE A 130 4.10 -16.82 0.35
CA ILE A 130 3.31 -16.56 1.56
C ILE A 130 1.81 -16.73 1.27
N ARG A 131 1.35 -16.25 0.12
CA ARG A 131 -0.06 -16.35 -0.28
C ARG A 131 -0.50 -17.77 -0.61
N GLU A 132 0.43 -18.64 -1.05
CA GLU A 132 0.14 -20.05 -1.35
C GLU A 132 -0.07 -20.91 -0.10
N VAL A 133 0.49 -20.52 1.05
CA VAL A 133 0.45 -21.33 2.29
C VAL A 133 -0.66 -20.92 3.27
N ILE A 134 -1.45 -19.90 2.94
CA ILE A 134 -2.54 -19.36 3.75
C ILE A 134 -3.86 -19.60 3.04
#